data_AF-A0A7V5X2J6-F1
#
_entry.id   AF-A0A7V5X2J6-F1
#
_cell.length_a   1.000
_cell.length_b   1.000
_cell.length_c   1.000
_cell.angle_alpha   90.00
_cell.angle_beta   90.00
_cell.angle_gamma   90.00
#
_symmetry.space_group_name_H-M   'P 1'
#
loop_
_entity.id
_entity.type
_entity.pdbx_description
1 polymer ?
#
loop_
_entity_poly.entity_id
_entity_poly.type
_entity_poly.pdbx_seq_one_letter_code
_entity_poly.pdbx_strand_id
1 'polypeptide(L)'
;MNWTKELPQTPGYYWILDHDEDGATLISIVELVQMPDDMNLIEEFMECEDEGEIEALVGKLVILSMGESYVQLLDELSEEGLFWYGPLAQPEVPAE
;
A
#
# COMPACT_ATOMS: atom_id res chain seq x y z
N MET A 1 -19.13 6.57 5.25
CA MET A 1 -17.88 5.81 5.17
C MET A 1 -17.10 6.11 6.44
N ASN A 2 -16.61 5.08 7.15
CA ASN A 2 -15.85 5.25 8.39
C ASN A 2 -14.37 5.07 8.08
N TRP A 3 -13.65 6.18 8.00
CA TRP A 3 -12.20 6.19 7.77
C TRP A 3 -11.45 5.94 9.08
N THR A 4 -10.35 5.20 9.02
CA THR A 4 -9.45 4.97 10.17
C THR A 4 -8.04 5.47 9.87
N LYS A 5 -7.32 5.91 10.90
CA LYS A 5 -5.89 6.22 10.81
C LYS A 5 -5.02 4.97 11.04
N GLU A 6 -5.60 3.92 11.60
CA GLU A 6 -4.87 2.69 11.88
C GLU A 6 -4.66 1.89 10.60
N LEU A 7 -3.42 1.45 10.38
CA LEU A 7 -3.07 0.63 9.23
C LEU A 7 -3.88 -0.68 9.24
N PRO A 8 -4.56 -1.02 8.13
CA PRO A 8 -5.26 -2.30 8.02
C PRO A 8 -4.29 -3.47 8.19
N GLN A 9 -4.72 -4.50 8.92
CA GLN A 9 -3.90 -5.70 9.20
C GLN A 9 -4.24 -6.87 8.27
N THR A 10 -5.09 -6.65 7.28
CA THR A 10 -5.60 -7.71 6.40
C THR A 10 -5.32 -7.33 4.96
N PRO A 11 -4.71 -8.20 4.15
CA PRO A 11 -4.50 -7.94 2.72
C PRO A 11 -5.81 -7.70 1.97
N GLY A 12 -5.75 -6.90 0.91
CA GLY A 12 -6.89 -6.60 0.04
C GLY A 12 -6.87 -5.17 -0.48
N TYR A 13 -7.97 -4.77 -1.11
CA TYR A 13 -8.10 -3.43 -1.68
C TYR A 13 -8.63 -2.43 -0.65
N TYR A 14 -8.04 -1.24 -0.63
CA TYR A 14 -8.43 -0.15 0.26
C TYR A 14 -8.48 1.16 -0.50
N TRP A 15 -9.40 2.03 -0.10
CA TRP A 15 -9.27 3.45 -0.40
C TRP A 15 -8.32 4.07 0.62
N ILE A 16 -7.40 4.89 0.12
CA ILE A 16 -6.63 5.81 0.93
C ILE A 16 -7.10 7.24 0.66
N LEU A 17 -7.14 8.02 1.72
CA LEU A 17 -7.31 9.45 1.68
C LEU A 17 -6.02 10.06 2.22
N ASP A 18 -5.36 10.81 1.36
CA ASP A 18 -4.10 11.47 1.63
C ASP A 18 -4.21 12.97 1.37
N HIS A 19 -3.28 13.74 1.91
CA HIS A 19 -3.21 15.19 1.71
C HIS A 19 -1.83 15.58 1.18
N ASP A 20 -1.78 16.23 0.02
CA ASP A 20 -0.52 16.75 -0.51
C ASP A 20 0.02 17.92 0.33
N GLU A 21 1.22 18.41 -0.02
CA GLU A 21 1.88 19.53 0.67
C GLU A 21 1.06 20.83 0.64
N ASP A 22 0.12 20.96 -0.31
CA ASP A 22 -0.82 22.08 -0.44
C ASP A 22 -2.14 21.85 0.33
N GLY A 23 -2.30 20.68 0.95
CA GLY A 23 -3.48 20.27 1.72
C GLY A 23 -4.64 19.75 0.85
N ALA A 24 -4.44 19.58 -0.45
CA ALA A 24 -5.45 19.03 -1.34
C ALA A 24 -5.65 17.55 -1.03
N THR A 25 -6.92 17.13 -0.99
CA THR A 25 -7.28 15.74 -0.72
C THR A 25 -7.08 14.89 -1.96
N LEU A 26 -6.20 13.90 -1.88
CA LEU A 26 -6.04 12.85 -2.87
C LEU A 26 -6.77 11.59 -2.38
N ILE A 27 -7.61 11.00 -3.22
CA ILE A 27 -8.28 9.73 -2.95
C ILE A 27 -7.80 8.71 -3.98
N SER A 28 -7.18 7.65 -3.50
CA SER A 28 -6.58 6.60 -4.35
C SER A 28 -7.00 5.22 -3.90
N ILE A 29 -7.04 4.26 -4.83
CA ILE A 29 -7.21 2.83 -4.51
C ILE A 29 -5.84 2.20 -4.47
N VAL A 30 -5.58 1.46 -3.40
CA VAL A 30 -4.36 0.69 -3.22
C VAL A 30 -4.68 -0.77 -2.91
N GLU A 31 -3.74 -1.63 -3.23
CA GLU A 31 -3.75 -3.03 -2.79
C GLU A 31 -2.76 -3.20 -1.65
N LEU A 32 -3.24 -3.65 -0.50
CA LEU A 32 -2.41 -4.07 0.61
C LEU A 32 -2.08 -5.54 0.42
N VAL A 33 -0.80 -5.86 0.25
CA VAL A 33 -0.32 -7.23 -0.01
C VAL A 33 0.59 -7.67 1.12
N GLN A 34 0.44 -8.92 1.55
CA GLN A 34 1.42 -9.55 2.44
C GLN A 34 2.51 -10.19 1.59
N MET A 35 3.75 -9.74 1.79
CA MET A 35 4.91 -10.30 1.12
C MET A 35 5.12 -11.76 1.55
N PRO A 36 5.50 -12.64 0.61
CA PRO A 36 5.79 -14.03 0.94
C PRO A 36 7.02 -14.14 1.84
N ASP A 37 7.18 -15.29 2.50
CA ASP A 37 8.38 -15.58 3.29
C ASP A 37 9.58 -15.99 2.42
N ASP A 38 9.34 -16.28 1.13
CA ASP A 38 10.37 -16.71 0.17
C ASP A 38 10.97 -15.51 -0.55
N MET A 39 12.25 -15.25 -0.30
CA MET A 39 12.98 -14.11 -0.87
C MET A 39 13.05 -14.14 -2.39
N ASN A 40 13.11 -15.31 -3.04
CA ASN A 40 13.13 -15.38 -4.51
C ASN A 40 11.80 -14.93 -5.10
N LEU A 41 10.69 -15.25 -4.42
CA LEU A 41 9.37 -14.78 -4.85
C LEU A 41 9.22 -13.27 -4.65
N ILE A 42 9.81 -12.70 -3.60
CA ILE A 42 9.83 -11.24 -3.39
C ILE A 42 10.66 -10.56 -4.48
N GLU A 43 11.84 -11.10 -4.80
CA GLU A 43 12.72 -10.62 -5.87
C GLU A 43 11.96 -10.53 -7.21
N GLU A 44 11.28 -11.62 -7.58
CA GLU A 44 10.44 -11.68 -8.79
C GLU A 44 9.24 -10.73 -8.74
N PHE A 45 8.61 -10.57 -7.57
CA PHE A 45 7.42 -9.74 -7.40
C PHE A 45 7.73 -8.24 -7.46
N MET A 46 8.89 -7.85 -6.94
CA MET A 46 9.31 -6.45 -6.79
C MET A 46 10.27 -5.99 -7.89
N GLU A 47 10.78 -6.90 -8.72
CA GLU A 47 11.85 -6.64 -9.69
C GLU A 47 13.06 -5.93 -9.03
N CYS A 48 13.38 -6.31 -7.79
CA CYS A 48 14.46 -5.72 -6.97
C CYS A 48 15.65 -6.68 -6.91
N GLU A 49 16.87 -6.19 -7.04
CA GLU A 49 18.11 -7.00 -6.96
C GLU A 49 18.88 -6.77 -5.64
N ASP A 50 18.40 -5.90 -4.76
CA ASP A 50 19.05 -5.62 -3.47
C ASP A 50 18.59 -6.61 -2.39
N GLU A 51 19.50 -7.49 -1.99
CA GLU A 51 19.24 -8.52 -0.98
C GLU A 51 18.77 -7.92 0.37
N GLY A 52 19.27 -6.74 0.75
CA GLY A 52 18.90 -6.08 2.00
C GLY A 52 17.48 -5.52 1.98
N GLU A 53 17.04 -4.96 0.85
CA GLU A 53 15.65 -4.53 0.65
C GLU A 53 14.69 -5.75 0.61
N ILE A 54 15.09 -6.83 -0.05
CA ILE A 54 14.32 -8.08 -0.10
C ILE A 54 14.16 -8.69 1.30
N GLU A 55 15.26 -8.82 2.07
CA GLU A 55 15.21 -9.31 3.45
C GLU A 55 14.30 -8.44 4.33
N ALA A 56 14.30 -7.12 4.11
CA ALA A 56 13.45 -6.20 4.83
C ALA A 56 11.96 -6.34 4.49
N LEU A 57 11.60 -6.93 3.34
CA LEU A 57 10.23 -7.11 2.86
C LEU A 57 9.58 -8.42 3.34
N VAL A 58 10.38 -9.43 3.69
CA VAL A 58 9.91 -10.76 4.11
C VAL A 58 8.82 -10.68 5.17
N GLY A 59 7.64 -11.23 4.86
CA GLY A 59 6.49 -11.29 5.76
C GLY A 59 5.83 -9.94 6.10
N LYS A 60 6.30 -8.82 5.53
CA LYS A 60 5.72 -7.50 5.76
C LYS A 60 4.50 -7.25 4.89
N LEU A 61 3.64 -6.35 5.36
CA LEU A 61 2.58 -5.78 4.55
C LEU A 61 3.18 -4.62 3.73
N VAL A 62 2.79 -4.52 2.46
CA VAL A 62 3.17 -3.42 1.57
C VAL A 62 1.96 -2.84 0.85
N ILE A 63 2.05 -1.58 0.45
CA ILE A 63 1.03 -0.90 -0.35
C ILE A 63 1.48 -0.90 -1.80
N LEU A 64 0.62 -1.39 -2.69
CA LEU A 64 0.77 -1.26 -4.13
C LEU A 64 -0.25 -0.24 -4.64
N SER A 65 0.23 0.85 -5.22
CA SER A 65 -0.64 1.81 -5.90
C SER A 65 -1.09 1.25 -7.26
N MET A 66 -2.40 1.28 -7.51
CA MET A 66 -2.99 0.76 -8.76
C MET A 66 -2.85 1.72 -9.96
N GLY A 67 -2.21 2.88 -9.77
CA GLY A 67 -2.04 3.93 -10.80
C GLY A 67 -0.60 4.07 -11.28
N GLU A 68 0.19 4.86 -10.57
CA GLU A 68 1.65 4.92 -10.75
C GLU A 68 2.25 3.81 -9.89
N SER A 69 2.94 2.84 -10.49
CA SER A 69 3.54 1.67 -9.83
C SER A 69 4.58 2.09 -8.79
N TYR A 70 4.13 2.52 -7.62
CA TYR A 70 4.95 2.83 -6.47
C TYR A 70 4.60 1.83 -5.36
N VAL A 71 5.66 1.22 -4.81
CA VAL A 71 5.55 0.35 -3.64
C VAL A 71 6.02 1.15 -2.44
N GLN A 72 5.13 1.33 -1.46
CA GLN A 72 5.46 2.03 -0.23
C GLN A 72 5.60 1.02 0.92
N LEU A 73 6.77 1.04 1.56
CA LEU A 73 7.04 0.30 2.79
C LEU A 73 6.31 0.96 3.96
N LEU A 74 5.54 0.17 4.69
CA LEU A 74 4.68 0.66 5.78
C LEU A 74 5.43 1.17 7.01
N ASP A 75 6.69 0.74 7.19
CA ASP A 75 7.53 1.20 8.30
C ASP A 75 7.94 2.68 8.17
N GLU A 76 7.79 3.27 6.98
CA GLU A 76 8.12 4.66 6.67
C GLU A 76 6.89 5.54 6.42
N LEU A 77 5.69 5.11 6.85
CA LEU A 77 4.50 5.97 6.86
C LEU A 77 4.71 7.11 7.87
N SER A 78 5.42 8.15 7.43
CA SER A 78 5.69 9.38 8.16
C SER A 78 4.46 10.27 8.33
N GLU A 79 3.33 9.92 7.72
CA GLU A 79 2.41 10.94 7.24
C GLU A 79 1.23 11.14 8.19
N GLU A 80 1.34 12.22 8.99
CA GLU A 80 0.20 12.88 9.61
C GLU A 80 -0.82 13.27 8.53
N GLY A 81 -1.72 12.35 8.13
CA GLY A 81 -2.65 12.68 7.05
C GLY A 81 -3.30 11.50 6.35
N LEU A 82 -2.73 10.29 6.47
CA LEU A 82 -3.25 9.13 5.75
C LEU A 82 -4.42 8.47 6.50
N PHE A 83 -5.52 8.26 5.79
CA PHE A 83 -6.68 7.53 6.27
C PHE A 83 -7.07 6.39 5.34
N TRP A 84 -7.64 5.35 5.92
CA TRP A 84 -7.98 4.10 5.25
C TRP A 84 -9.47 3.81 5.28
N TYR A 85 -10.00 3.28 4.18
CA TYR A 85 -11.37 2.78 4.11
C TYR A 85 -11.43 1.46 3.31
N GLY A 86 -11.94 0.40 3.95
CA GLY A 86 -12.03 -0.93 3.35
C GLY A 86 -12.16 -2.03 4.42
N PRO A 87 -11.88 -3.30 4.08
CA PRO A 87 -11.47 -3.76 2.74
C PRO A 87 -12.60 -3.64 1.71
N LEU A 88 -12.22 -3.49 0.44
CA LEU A 88 -13.13 -3.45 -0.70
C LEU A 88 -13.26 -4.85 -1.32
N ALA A 89 -14.45 -5.17 -1.83
CA ALA A 89 -14.68 -6.45 -2.51
C ALA A 89 -13.98 -6.53 -3.88
N GLN A 90 -13.76 -5.39 -4.53
CA GLN A 90 -13.08 -5.23 -5.82
C GLN A 90 -12.54 -3.80 -5.94
N PRO A 91 -11.46 -3.56 -6.71
CA PRO A 91 -11.00 -2.20 -6.99
C PRO A 91 -12.00 -1.53 -7.94
N GLU A 92 -12.91 -0.73 -7.40
CA GLU A 92 -13.81 0.11 -8.20
C GLU A 92 -13.03 1.34 -8.67
N VAL A 93 -12.24 1.19 -9.74
CA VAL A 93 -11.58 2.33 -10.40
C VAL A 93 -12.65 3.38 -10.69
N PRO A 94 -12.51 4.64 -10.22
CA PRO A 94 -13.51 5.65 -10.50
C PRO A 94 -13.66 5.77 -12.02
N ALA A 95 -14.88 5.61 -12.52
CA ALA A 95 -15.16 5.76 -13.94
C ALA A 95 -14.74 7.17 -14.39
N GLU A 96 -13.91 7.22 -15.43
CA GLU A 96 -13.46 8.47 -16.09
C GLU A 96 -14.63 9.39 -16.49
#